data_AF-A0A954MZ53-F1
#
_entry.id   AF-A0A954MZ53-F1
#
_cell.length_a   1.000
_cell.length_b   1.000
_cell.length_c   1.000
_cell.angle_alpha   90.00
_cell.angle_beta   90.00
_cell.angle_gamma   90.00
#
_symmetry.space_group_name_H-M   'P 1'
#
loop_
_entity.id
_entity.type
_entity.pdbx_description
1 polymer ?
#
loop_
_entity_poly.entity_id
_entity_poly.type
_entity_poly.pdbx_seq_one_letter_code
_entity_poly.pdbx_strand_id
1 'polypeptide(L)'
;MREAVRRNDLTGAERILSEAARVSPAAALDQLLPAVEDGLEVHRVALPHRAWELINLVGPAHAFTLLRQSVHYCVVNDGNPKYRDRFQPLRDLLPKVLDQHHLVSKPFGSKPADDAWIEKFSQTIFNSTPDAAAEAIGAALHEGMSPSAISEAIATAANLLVLRDPGRPEKYASKEKPAGSVHGDSVGVHACDAVNALCNMASVANQRNAAACLILAGYEVANDSSYRRAEFDAYVPHPHPQNLEKISARTPAELL
;
A
#
# COMPACT_ATOMS: atom_id res chain seq x y z
N MET A 1 14.04 13.29 9.13
CA MET A 1 12.87 13.49 8.23
C MET A 1 11.56 13.49 9.00
N ARG A 2 11.08 12.32 9.50
CA ARG A 2 9.81 12.17 10.24
C ARG A 2 9.55 13.28 11.27
N GLU A 3 10.52 13.52 12.15
CA GLU A 3 10.39 14.55 13.19
C GLU A 3 10.29 15.98 12.65
N ALA A 4 10.93 16.29 11.51
CA ALA A 4 10.77 17.60 10.87
C ALA A 4 9.35 17.75 10.30
N VAL A 5 8.83 16.69 9.66
CA VAL A 5 7.45 16.64 9.15
C VAL A 5 6.44 16.80 10.28
N ARG A 6 6.56 16.05 11.38
CA ARG A 6 5.66 16.13 12.55
C ARG A 6 5.64 17.51 13.21
N ARG A 7 6.76 18.25 13.15
CA ARG A 7 6.86 19.63 13.63
C ARG A 7 6.42 20.69 12.61
N ASN A 8 5.90 20.27 11.45
CA ASN A 8 5.53 21.15 10.35
C ASN A 8 6.72 22.01 9.83
N ASP A 9 7.94 21.48 9.93
CA ASP A 9 9.19 22.14 9.51
C ASP A 9 9.54 21.75 8.07
N LEU A 10 8.91 22.43 7.11
CA LEU A 10 9.12 22.18 5.68
C LEU A 10 10.57 22.38 5.27
N THR A 11 11.18 23.48 5.70
CA THR A 11 12.57 23.84 5.35
C THR A 11 13.55 22.79 5.86
N GLY A 12 13.39 22.33 7.11
CA GLY A 12 14.19 21.27 7.69
C GLY A 12 13.98 19.93 6.99
N ALA A 13 12.74 19.59 6.63
CA ALA A 13 12.43 18.36 5.90
C ALA A 13 13.07 18.34 4.49
N GLU A 14 12.94 19.44 3.73
CA GLU A 14 13.57 19.61 2.41
C GLU A 14 15.11 19.53 2.49
N ARG A 15 15.72 20.14 3.51
CA ARG A 15 17.18 20.05 3.72
C ARG A 15 17.63 18.62 3.96
N ILE A 16 16.93 17.88 4.82
CA ILE A 16 17.23 16.47 5.11
C ILE A 16 17.10 15.61 3.84
N LEU A 17 16.06 15.84 3.03
CA LEU A 17 15.89 15.11 1.76
C LEU A 17 17.04 15.41 0.79
N SER A 18 17.41 16.69 0.65
CA SER A 18 18.48 17.14 -0.23
C SER A 18 19.84 16.56 0.16
N GLU A 19 20.14 16.51 1.47
CA GLU A 19 21.35 15.86 1.99
C GLU A 19 21.38 14.37 1.66
N ALA A 20 20.27 13.65 1.83
CA ALA A 20 20.18 12.23 1.48
C ALA A 20 20.30 11.98 -0.03
N ALA A 21 19.71 12.85 -0.87
CA ALA A 21 19.77 12.73 -2.32
C ALA A 21 21.17 12.92 -2.90
N ARG A 22 22.08 13.61 -2.19
CA ARG A 22 23.50 13.69 -2.56
C ARG A 22 24.23 12.35 -2.41
N VAL A 23 23.73 11.46 -1.55
CA VAL A 23 24.28 10.11 -1.39
C VAL A 23 23.79 9.23 -2.53
N SER A 24 22.47 9.09 -2.67
CA SER A 24 21.85 8.37 -3.78
C SER A 24 20.34 8.63 -3.81
N PRO A 25 19.66 8.33 -4.93
CA PRO A 25 18.20 8.32 -4.98
C PRO A 25 17.59 7.36 -3.94
N ALA A 26 18.22 6.20 -3.71
CA ALA A 26 17.76 5.22 -2.74
C ALA A 26 17.82 5.78 -1.31
N ALA A 27 18.91 6.47 -0.97
CA ALA A 27 19.05 7.13 0.32
C ALA A 27 17.99 8.22 0.54
N ALA A 28 17.64 8.98 -0.51
CA ALA A 28 16.56 9.97 -0.44
C ALA A 28 15.19 9.32 -0.19
N LEU A 29 14.87 8.24 -0.91
CA LEU A 29 13.63 7.49 -0.71
C LEU A 29 13.56 6.93 0.72
N ASP A 30 14.61 6.23 1.15
CA ASP A 30 14.68 5.66 2.50
C ASP A 30 14.59 6.71 3.61
N GLN A 31 15.18 7.89 3.37
CA GLN A 31 15.11 9.00 4.31
C GLN A 31 13.68 9.57 4.41
N LEU A 32 12.91 9.53 3.32
CA LEU A 32 11.53 9.99 3.24
C LEU A 32 10.54 9.02 3.87
N LEU A 33 10.68 7.71 3.64
CA LEU A 33 9.69 6.69 3.99
C LEU A 33 9.17 6.76 5.44
N PRO A 34 9.99 7.03 6.48
CA PRO A 34 9.48 7.20 7.82
C PRO A 34 8.40 8.29 7.95
N ALA A 35 8.49 9.39 7.18
CA ALA A 35 7.41 10.38 7.16
C ALA A 35 6.18 9.87 6.40
N VAL A 36 6.36 9.14 5.29
CA VAL A 36 5.24 8.55 4.54
C VAL A 36 4.41 7.63 5.42
N GLU A 37 5.06 6.77 6.22
CA GLU A 37 4.42 5.80 7.12
C GLU A 37 3.51 6.38 8.22
N ASP A 38 3.61 7.69 8.51
CA ASP A 38 2.81 8.35 9.55
C ASP A 38 1.34 8.60 9.15
N GLY A 39 0.97 8.29 7.91
CA GLY A 39 -0.40 8.30 7.43
C GLY A 39 -0.56 7.35 6.25
N LEU A 40 -1.74 6.78 6.10
CA LEU A 40 -2.00 5.75 5.09
C LEU A 40 -3.23 6.13 4.26
N GLU A 41 -2.94 6.66 3.09
CA GLU A 41 -3.89 6.84 2.01
C GLU A 41 -3.13 6.88 0.68
N VAL A 42 -3.83 6.62 -0.41
CA VAL A 42 -3.23 6.37 -1.72
C VAL A 42 -2.26 7.47 -2.19
N HIS A 43 -2.54 8.75 -1.95
CA HIS A 43 -1.69 9.83 -2.47
C HIS A 43 -0.33 9.88 -1.75
N ARG A 44 -0.31 9.70 -0.42
CA ARG A 44 0.90 9.73 0.41
C ARG A 44 1.88 8.64 0.02
N VAL A 45 1.40 7.47 -0.40
CA VAL A 45 2.24 6.33 -0.82
C VAL A 45 2.50 6.32 -2.33
N ALA A 46 1.56 6.77 -3.16
CA ALA A 46 1.74 6.78 -4.61
C ALA A 46 2.76 7.82 -5.08
N LEU A 47 2.78 9.03 -4.48
CA LEU A 47 3.74 10.08 -4.86
C LEU A 47 5.21 9.62 -4.77
N PRO A 48 5.70 9.07 -3.63
CA PRO A 48 7.09 8.61 -3.55
C PRO A 48 7.36 7.41 -4.45
N HIS A 49 6.40 6.49 -4.59
CA HIS A 49 6.53 5.36 -5.51
C HIS A 49 6.70 5.81 -6.96
N ARG A 50 5.85 6.72 -7.45
CA ARG A 50 5.93 7.23 -8.83
C ARG A 50 7.23 7.99 -9.08
N ALA A 51 7.71 8.75 -8.10
CA ALA A 51 9.01 9.41 -8.20
C ALA A 51 10.15 8.40 -8.38
N TRP A 52 10.10 7.26 -7.67
CA TRP A 52 11.06 6.18 -7.82
C TRP A 52 10.95 5.44 -9.15
N GLU A 53 9.74 5.00 -9.51
CA GLU A 53 9.47 4.24 -10.73
C GLU A 53 9.93 4.96 -12.00
N LEU A 54 9.75 6.28 -12.05
CA LEU A 54 10.09 7.10 -13.21
C LEU A 54 11.60 7.41 -13.30
N ILE A 55 12.44 7.01 -12.35
CA ILE A 55 13.84 7.45 -12.30
C ILE A 55 14.64 7.09 -13.55
N ASN A 56 14.38 5.93 -14.13
CA ASN A 56 15.06 5.48 -15.35
C ASN A 56 14.50 6.15 -16.62
N LEU A 57 13.34 6.79 -16.53
CA LEU A 57 12.71 7.51 -17.64
C LEU A 57 13.06 9.00 -17.62
N VAL A 58 12.93 9.65 -16.46
CA VAL A 58 13.13 11.10 -16.31
C VAL A 58 14.51 11.47 -15.79
N GLY A 59 15.28 10.49 -15.30
CA GLY A 59 16.59 10.71 -14.72
C GLY A 59 16.55 11.15 -13.24
N PRO A 60 17.64 10.96 -12.47
CA PRO A 60 17.66 11.19 -11.03
C PRO A 60 17.28 12.60 -10.57
N ALA A 61 17.66 13.63 -11.32
CA ALA A 61 17.37 15.03 -10.95
C ALA A 61 15.87 15.35 -11.02
N HIS A 62 15.18 14.86 -12.06
CA HIS A 62 13.75 15.05 -12.23
C HIS A 62 12.95 14.15 -11.28
N ALA A 63 13.39 12.89 -11.08
CA ALA A 63 12.82 12.01 -10.07
C ALA A 63 12.91 12.60 -8.65
N PHE A 64 14.05 13.19 -8.29
CA PHE A 64 14.19 13.92 -7.03
C PHE A 64 13.21 15.10 -6.93
N THR A 65 13.00 15.83 -8.01
CA THR A 65 12.00 16.92 -8.04
C THR A 65 10.59 16.41 -7.78
N LEU A 66 10.21 15.25 -8.33
CA LEU A 66 8.94 14.60 -8.04
C LEU A 66 8.86 14.14 -6.58
N LEU A 67 9.94 13.57 -6.04
CA LEU A 67 9.99 13.08 -4.66
C LEU A 67 9.71 14.17 -3.62
N ARG A 68 10.15 15.42 -3.89
CA ARG A 68 9.89 16.59 -3.04
C ARG A 68 8.40 16.87 -2.84
N GLN A 69 7.54 16.53 -3.82
CA GLN A 69 6.08 16.65 -3.65
C GLN A 69 5.59 15.84 -2.45
N SER A 70 6.21 14.68 -2.19
CA SER A 70 5.88 13.83 -1.05
C SER A 70 6.26 14.46 0.29
N VAL A 71 7.39 15.20 0.36
CA VAL A 71 7.76 15.96 1.56
C VAL A 71 6.70 17.02 1.86
N HIS A 72 6.36 17.82 0.85
CA HIS A 72 5.33 18.85 0.98
C HIS A 72 3.98 18.25 1.39
N TYR A 73 3.58 17.15 0.74
CA TYR A 73 2.34 16.44 1.05
C TYR A 73 2.32 15.97 2.51
N CYS A 74 3.41 15.35 2.99
CA CYS A 74 3.50 14.88 4.37
C CYS A 74 3.44 16.05 5.37
N VAL A 75 4.19 17.14 5.13
CA VAL A 75 4.22 18.32 6.02
C VAL A 75 2.84 18.97 6.13
N VAL A 76 2.19 19.24 4.99
CA VAL A 76 0.87 19.88 4.97
C VAL A 76 -0.16 19.04 5.72
N ASN A 77 -0.19 17.73 5.49
CA ASN A 77 -1.16 16.86 6.14
C ASN A 77 -0.86 16.64 7.63
N ASP A 78 0.40 16.51 8.03
CA ASP A 78 0.76 16.39 9.46
C ASP A 78 0.56 17.71 10.25
N GLY A 79 0.51 18.85 9.55
CA GLY A 79 0.05 20.12 10.12
C GLY A 79 -1.44 20.15 10.50
N ASN A 80 -2.26 19.24 9.95
CA ASN A 80 -3.69 19.15 10.24
C ASN A 80 -3.96 18.21 11.45
N PRO A 81 -4.49 18.71 12.58
CA PRO A 81 -4.78 17.88 13.76
C PRO A 81 -5.70 16.70 13.46
N LYS A 82 -6.75 16.88 12.65
CA LYS A 82 -7.69 15.80 12.31
C LYS A 82 -7.03 14.66 11.53
N TYR A 83 -6.05 15.00 10.69
CA TYR A 83 -5.29 14.01 9.94
C TYR A 83 -4.41 13.21 10.90
N ARG A 84 -3.74 13.88 11.84
CA ARG A 84 -2.95 13.20 12.88
C ARG A 84 -3.80 12.29 13.75
N ASP A 85 -4.95 12.78 14.21
CA ASP A 85 -5.86 11.99 15.06
C ASP A 85 -6.37 10.76 14.31
N ARG A 86 -6.71 10.89 13.02
CA ARG A 86 -7.12 9.77 12.16
C ARG A 86 -6.06 8.66 12.09
N PHE A 87 -4.78 9.03 11.99
CA PHE A 87 -3.69 8.07 11.80
C PHE A 87 -2.90 7.78 13.08
N GLN A 88 -3.33 8.28 14.24
CA GLN A 88 -2.68 7.98 15.51
C GLN A 88 -2.64 6.47 15.82
N PRO A 89 -3.72 5.68 15.59
CA PRO A 89 -3.66 4.23 15.81
C PRO A 89 -2.56 3.55 14.99
N LEU A 90 -2.39 3.96 13.73
CA LEU A 90 -1.34 3.46 12.84
C LEU A 90 0.06 3.79 13.36
N ARG A 91 0.26 5.05 13.80
CA ARG A 91 1.54 5.53 14.36
C ARG A 91 1.94 4.78 15.62
N ASP A 92 0.97 4.31 16.39
CA ASP A 92 1.18 3.51 17.60
C ASP A 92 1.38 2.03 17.29
N LEU A 93 0.73 1.50 16.26
CA LEU A 93 0.75 0.10 15.87
C LEU A 93 2.08 -0.30 15.19
N LEU A 94 2.50 0.45 14.17
CA LEU A 94 3.63 0.05 13.32
C LEU A 94 4.93 -0.19 14.11
N PRO A 95 5.35 0.68 15.04
CA PRO A 95 6.53 0.41 15.86
C PRO A 95 6.39 -0.87 16.69
N LYS A 96 5.21 -1.13 17.26
CA LYS A 96 4.96 -2.34 18.07
C LYS A 96 5.14 -3.61 17.25
N VAL A 97 4.55 -3.68 16.04
CA VAL A 97 4.67 -4.84 15.15
C VAL A 97 6.13 -5.05 14.73
N LEU A 98 6.84 -3.98 14.37
CA LEU A 98 8.27 -4.06 14.01
C LEU A 98 9.13 -4.62 15.15
N ASP A 99 8.90 -4.14 16.38
CA ASP A 99 9.66 -4.52 17.56
C ASP A 99 9.32 -5.96 18.02
N GLN A 100 8.02 -6.28 18.10
CA GLN A 100 7.50 -7.57 18.52
C GLN A 100 8.04 -8.73 17.67
N HIS A 101 8.18 -8.51 16.36
CA HIS A 101 8.68 -9.50 15.43
C HIS A 101 10.17 -9.37 15.11
N HIS A 102 10.87 -8.43 15.75
CA HIS A 102 12.32 -8.19 15.58
C HIS A 102 12.73 -7.94 14.11
N LEU A 103 11.90 -7.22 13.36
CA LEU A 103 12.05 -7.08 11.90
C LEU A 103 13.17 -6.13 11.48
N VAL A 104 13.65 -5.31 12.40
CA VAL A 104 14.77 -4.37 12.17
C VAL A 104 16.13 -5.05 12.41
N SER A 105 16.20 -6.07 13.25
CA SER A 105 17.46 -6.67 13.68
C SER A 105 17.86 -7.93 12.92
N LYS A 106 16.94 -8.52 12.17
CA LYS A 106 17.16 -9.78 11.43
C LYS A 106 16.86 -9.62 9.94
N PRO A 107 17.76 -10.07 9.04
CA PRO A 107 17.46 -10.14 7.62
C PRO A 107 16.18 -10.95 7.35
N PHE A 108 15.47 -10.58 6.29
CA PHE A 108 14.32 -11.36 5.87
C PHE A 108 14.72 -12.76 5.42
N GLY A 109 13.82 -13.71 5.64
CA GLY A 109 13.97 -15.04 5.08
C GLY A 109 13.67 -15.08 3.59
N SER A 110 13.89 -16.26 3.01
CA SER A 110 13.71 -16.54 1.59
C SER A 110 12.76 -17.71 1.35
N LYS A 111 11.99 -18.13 2.36
CA LYS A 111 11.08 -19.27 2.25
C LYS A 111 10.02 -18.96 1.18
N PRO A 112 9.92 -19.79 0.12
CA PRO A 112 8.93 -19.59 -0.91
C PRO A 112 7.53 -19.93 -0.38
N ALA A 113 6.51 -19.41 -1.06
CA ALA A 113 5.13 -19.83 -0.90
C ALA A 113 4.68 -20.61 -2.13
N ASP A 114 3.75 -21.55 -1.92
CA ASP A 114 2.97 -22.13 -3.00
C ASP A 114 1.63 -21.37 -3.15
N ASP A 115 0.90 -21.66 -4.22
CA ASP A 115 -0.38 -21.00 -4.54
C ASP A 115 -1.39 -21.15 -3.39
N ALA A 116 -1.40 -22.30 -2.70
CA ALA A 116 -2.31 -22.57 -1.60
C ALA A 116 -2.00 -21.67 -0.38
N TRP A 117 -0.72 -21.42 -0.10
CA TRP A 117 -0.30 -20.48 0.93
C TRP A 117 -0.70 -19.05 0.55
N ILE A 118 -0.43 -18.63 -0.69
CA ILE A 118 -0.77 -17.29 -1.20
C ILE A 118 -2.29 -17.05 -1.09
N GLU A 119 -3.10 -18.00 -1.58
CA GLU A 119 -4.56 -17.93 -1.50
C GLU A 119 -5.02 -17.81 -0.04
N LYS A 120 -4.58 -18.72 0.84
CA LYS A 120 -4.98 -18.71 2.25
C LYS A 120 -4.56 -17.43 2.97
N PHE A 121 -3.35 -16.94 2.73
CA PHE A 121 -2.84 -15.75 3.39
C PHE A 121 -3.53 -14.49 2.87
N SER A 122 -3.83 -14.42 1.56
CA SER A 122 -4.62 -13.32 0.98
C SER A 122 -6.03 -13.23 1.60
N GLN A 123 -6.68 -14.38 1.84
CA GLN A 123 -7.97 -14.44 2.54
C GLN A 123 -7.84 -14.01 4.00
N THR A 124 -6.73 -14.37 4.66
CA THR A 124 -6.47 -13.92 6.03
C THR A 124 -6.37 -12.40 6.09
N ILE A 125 -5.62 -11.78 5.19
CA ILE A 125 -5.49 -10.31 5.10
C ILE A 125 -6.86 -9.67 4.81
N PHE A 126 -7.57 -10.15 3.79
CA PHE A 126 -8.86 -9.59 3.36
C PHE A 126 -9.93 -9.63 4.45
N ASN A 127 -9.96 -10.69 5.27
CA ASN A 127 -10.96 -10.89 6.32
C ASN A 127 -10.57 -10.31 7.69
N SER A 128 -9.35 -9.78 7.83
CA SER A 128 -8.85 -9.27 9.10
C SER A 128 -9.29 -7.83 9.39
N THR A 129 -9.16 -7.43 10.65
CA THR A 129 -9.08 -6.01 11.02
C THR A 129 -7.71 -5.45 10.62
N PRO A 130 -7.54 -4.12 10.50
CA PRO A 130 -6.26 -3.51 10.12
C PRO A 130 -5.09 -3.94 11.02
N ASP A 131 -5.30 -3.92 12.34
CA ASP A 131 -4.30 -4.34 13.33
C ASP A 131 -3.92 -5.82 13.20
N ALA A 132 -4.91 -6.69 12.98
CA ALA A 132 -4.66 -8.13 12.81
C ALA A 132 -3.97 -8.45 11.49
N ALA A 133 -4.27 -7.71 10.41
CA ALA A 133 -3.57 -7.85 9.15
C ALA A 133 -2.10 -7.43 9.28
N ALA A 134 -1.84 -6.28 9.92
CA ALA A 134 -0.48 -5.81 10.20
C ALA A 134 0.33 -6.83 11.01
N GLU A 135 -0.25 -7.39 12.07
CA GLU A 135 0.34 -8.46 12.88
C GLU A 135 0.62 -9.71 12.05
N ALA A 136 -0.33 -10.15 11.22
CA ALA A 136 -0.13 -11.33 10.36
C ALA A 136 1.04 -11.15 9.38
N ILE A 137 1.20 -9.95 8.79
CA ILE A 137 2.37 -9.63 7.95
C ILE A 137 3.66 -9.69 8.78
N GLY A 138 3.67 -9.08 9.96
CA GLY A 138 4.82 -9.09 10.86
C GLY A 138 5.25 -10.51 11.23
N ALA A 139 4.29 -11.37 11.56
CA ALA A 139 4.51 -12.78 11.86
C ALA A 139 5.06 -13.55 10.66
N ALA A 140 4.50 -13.37 9.46
CA ALA A 140 4.99 -14.03 8.25
C ALA A 140 6.45 -13.65 7.92
N LEU A 141 6.80 -12.37 8.07
CA LEU A 141 8.18 -11.90 7.92
C LEU A 141 9.11 -12.55 8.97
N HIS A 142 8.65 -12.63 10.22
CA HIS A 142 9.41 -13.26 11.30
C HIS A 142 9.66 -14.75 11.07
N GLU A 143 8.66 -15.47 10.55
CA GLU A 143 8.74 -16.89 10.18
C GLU A 143 9.66 -17.14 8.96
N GLY A 144 10.17 -16.08 8.34
CA GLY A 144 11.13 -16.15 7.24
C GLY A 144 10.51 -16.37 5.87
N MET A 145 9.20 -16.09 5.72
CA MET A 145 8.57 -16.02 4.40
C MET A 145 9.25 -14.93 3.56
N SER A 146 9.45 -15.21 2.27
CA SER A 146 10.07 -14.22 1.39
C SER A 146 9.18 -12.96 1.29
N PRO A 147 9.78 -11.76 1.31
CA PRO A 147 9.04 -10.51 1.09
C PRO A 147 8.22 -10.52 -0.21
N SER A 148 8.72 -11.17 -1.26
CA SER A 148 8.01 -11.28 -2.54
C SER A 148 6.73 -12.12 -2.44
N ALA A 149 6.77 -13.25 -1.73
CA ALA A 149 5.58 -14.08 -1.50
C ALA A 149 4.53 -13.34 -0.65
N ILE A 150 4.98 -12.59 0.36
CA ILE A 150 4.11 -11.74 1.16
C ILE A 150 3.47 -10.65 0.30
N SER A 151 4.26 -9.94 -0.53
CA SER A 151 3.75 -8.94 -1.48
C SER A 151 2.70 -9.52 -2.43
N GLU A 152 2.93 -10.73 -2.95
CA GLU A 152 2.00 -11.40 -3.84
C GLU A 152 0.66 -11.73 -3.15
N ALA A 153 0.70 -12.21 -1.90
CA ALA A 153 -0.51 -12.45 -1.12
C ALA A 153 -1.27 -11.14 -0.80
N ILE A 154 -0.55 -10.05 -0.48
CA ILE A 154 -1.17 -8.73 -0.27
C ILE A 154 -1.79 -8.20 -1.57
N ALA A 155 -1.09 -8.30 -2.69
CA ALA A 155 -1.61 -7.91 -4.01
C ALA A 155 -2.86 -8.72 -4.38
N THR A 156 -2.86 -10.03 -4.10
CA THR A 156 -4.03 -10.90 -4.27
C THR A 156 -5.20 -10.43 -3.39
N ALA A 157 -4.94 -10.08 -2.14
CA ALA A 157 -5.96 -9.56 -1.23
C ALA A 157 -6.53 -8.20 -1.69
N ALA A 158 -5.70 -7.30 -2.22
CA ALA A 158 -6.14 -6.03 -2.79
C ALA A 158 -7.01 -6.25 -4.04
N ASN A 159 -6.62 -7.19 -4.91
CA ASN A 159 -7.42 -7.53 -6.09
C ASN A 159 -8.80 -8.09 -5.72
N LEU A 160 -8.93 -8.81 -4.59
CA LEU A 160 -10.25 -9.20 -4.08
C LEU A 160 -11.14 -8.00 -3.80
N LEU A 161 -10.60 -6.85 -3.39
CA LEU A 161 -11.39 -5.63 -3.21
C LEU A 161 -11.87 -5.08 -4.54
N VAL A 162 -11.00 -4.97 -5.55
CA VAL A 162 -11.42 -4.49 -6.88
C VAL A 162 -12.47 -5.40 -7.51
N LEU A 163 -12.32 -6.73 -7.35
CA LEU A 163 -13.24 -7.72 -7.90
C LEU A 163 -14.58 -7.75 -7.18
N ARG A 164 -14.66 -7.17 -5.98
CA ARG A 164 -15.89 -7.08 -5.16
C ARG A 164 -16.40 -5.65 -5.02
N ASP A 165 -15.77 -4.66 -5.68
CA ASP A 165 -16.15 -3.27 -5.50
C ASP A 165 -17.54 -3.05 -6.12
N PRO A 166 -18.55 -2.65 -5.33
CA PRO A 166 -19.88 -2.36 -5.85
C PRO A 166 -19.94 -1.10 -6.71
N GLY A 167 -18.81 -0.40 -6.85
CA GLY A 167 -18.69 0.85 -7.55
C GLY A 167 -19.22 2.03 -6.73
N ARG A 168 -19.39 3.15 -7.42
CA ARG A 168 -19.79 4.42 -6.84
C ARG A 168 -21.24 4.37 -6.33
N PRO A 169 -21.50 4.75 -5.06
CA PRO A 169 -22.87 4.85 -4.53
C PRO A 169 -23.71 5.90 -5.26
N GLU A 170 -25.02 5.67 -5.36
CA GLU A 170 -25.99 6.58 -6.00
C GLU A 170 -25.87 8.02 -5.51
N LYS A 171 -25.76 8.22 -4.18
CA LYS A 171 -25.63 9.55 -3.56
C LYS A 171 -24.38 10.34 -3.98
N TYR A 172 -23.38 9.69 -4.55
CA TYR A 172 -22.15 10.32 -5.02
C TYR A 172 -22.02 10.28 -6.54
N ALA A 173 -22.99 9.69 -7.26
CA ALA A 173 -22.96 9.53 -8.70
C ALA A 173 -23.03 10.89 -9.41
N SER A 174 -22.34 11.00 -10.54
CA SER A 174 -22.45 12.09 -11.49
C SER A 174 -22.56 11.53 -12.90
N LYS A 175 -22.77 12.40 -13.90
CA LYS A 175 -22.85 11.98 -15.30
C LYS A 175 -21.55 11.28 -15.76
N GLU A 176 -20.40 11.76 -15.32
CA GLU A 176 -19.08 11.24 -15.67
C GLU A 176 -18.67 10.05 -14.79
N LYS A 177 -19.29 9.91 -13.61
CA LYS A 177 -19.06 8.82 -12.65
C LYS A 177 -20.41 8.25 -12.21
N PRO A 178 -21.09 7.46 -13.07
CA PRO A 178 -22.43 6.96 -12.77
C PRO A 178 -22.41 5.97 -11.60
N ALA A 179 -23.58 5.72 -11.00
CA ALA A 179 -23.71 4.73 -9.94
C ALA A 179 -23.26 3.34 -10.42
N GLY A 180 -22.59 2.60 -9.55
CA GLY A 180 -22.01 1.29 -9.88
C GLY A 180 -20.73 1.34 -10.72
N SER A 181 -20.27 2.52 -11.15
CA SER A 181 -18.98 2.62 -11.85
C SER A 181 -17.80 2.36 -10.90
N VAL A 182 -16.87 1.53 -11.36
CA VAL A 182 -15.55 1.36 -10.75
C VAL A 182 -14.55 2.20 -11.55
N HIS A 183 -13.91 3.18 -10.91
CA HIS A 183 -12.96 4.12 -11.52
C HIS A 183 -11.81 4.40 -10.55
N GLY A 184 -10.92 5.33 -10.91
CA GLY A 184 -9.71 5.62 -10.12
C GLY A 184 -9.97 5.93 -8.64
N ASP A 185 -11.12 6.50 -8.30
CA ASP A 185 -11.51 6.87 -6.92
C ASP A 185 -12.43 5.82 -6.26
N SER A 186 -12.48 4.60 -6.79
CA SER A 186 -13.14 3.46 -6.17
C SER A 186 -12.24 2.82 -5.10
N VAL A 187 -12.85 2.26 -4.05
CA VAL A 187 -12.13 1.75 -2.88
C VAL A 187 -11.18 0.61 -3.27
N GLY A 188 -11.64 -0.35 -4.07
CA GLY A 188 -10.78 -1.44 -4.52
C GLY A 188 -9.62 -0.95 -5.40
N VAL A 189 -9.84 0.08 -6.22
CA VAL A 189 -8.80 0.63 -7.11
C VAL A 189 -7.75 1.38 -6.30
N HIS A 190 -8.17 2.21 -5.34
CA HIS A 190 -7.26 2.86 -4.40
C HIS A 190 -6.45 1.86 -3.58
N ALA A 191 -7.07 0.78 -3.10
CA ALA A 191 -6.37 -0.28 -2.39
C ALA A 191 -5.28 -0.91 -3.26
N CYS A 192 -5.60 -1.26 -4.51
CA CYS A 192 -4.62 -1.79 -5.47
C CYS A 192 -3.47 -0.80 -5.74
N ASP A 193 -3.76 0.49 -5.93
CA ASP A 193 -2.75 1.51 -6.17
C ASP A 193 -1.82 1.69 -4.96
N ALA A 194 -2.38 1.73 -3.75
CA ALA A 194 -1.63 1.87 -2.51
C ALA A 194 -0.75 0.62 -2.27
N VAL A 195 -1.30 -0.57 -2.44
CA VAL A 195 -0.57 -1.84 -2.30
C VAL A 195 0.54 -1.96 -3.33
N ASN A 196 0.27 -1.62 -4.60
CA ASN A 196 1.29 -1.61 -5.64
C ASN A 196 2.44 -0.67 -5.26
N ALA A 197 2.13 0.54 -4.79
CA ALA A 197 3.13 1.50 -4.36
C ALA A 197 3.98 0.96 -3.19
N LEU A 198 3.34 0.45 -2.15
CA LEU A 198 4.00 -0.06 -0.95
C LEU A 198 4.85 -1.30 -1.22
N CYS A 199 4.35 -2.27 -1.98
CA CYS A 199 5.09 -3.49 -2.30
C CYS A 199 6.32 -3.20 -3.18
N ASN A 200 6.20 -2.30 -4.16
CA ASN A 200 7.33 -1.90 -4.97
C ASN A 200 8.36 -1.10 -4.18
N MET A 201 7.93 -0.18 -3.31
CA MET A 201 8.85 0.51 -2.39
C MET A 201 9.55 -0.47 -1.45
N ALA A 202 8.85 -1.50 -0.95
CA ALA A 202 9.45 -2.53 -0.11
C ALA A 202 10.58 -3.30 -0.82
N SER A 203 10.51 -3.46 -2.14
CA SER A 203 11.53 -4.17 -2.91
C SER A 203 12.86 -3.41 -3.09
N VAL A 204 12.85 -2.10 -2.83
CA VAL A 204 14.01 -1.21 -3.06
C VAL A 204 14.48 -0.46 -1.82
N ALA A 205 13.64 -0.39 -0.79
CA ALA A 205 13.95 0.25 0.48
C ALA A 205 14.91 -0.59 1.34
N ASN A 206 15.53 0.04 2.33
CA ASN A 206 16.27 -0.71 3.35
C ASN A 206 15.33 -1.64 4.14
N GLN A 207 15.92 -2.60 4.85
CA GLN A 207 15.19 -3.65 5.57
C GLN A 207 14.08 -3.11 6.49
N ARG A 208 14.36 -2.06 7.27
CA ARG A 208 13.38 -1.51 8.22
C ARG A 208 12.18 -0.90 7.49
N ASN A 209 12.45 -0.14 6.43
CA ASN A 209 11.41 0.49 5.63
C ASN A 209 10.66 -0.53 4.77
N ALA A 210 11.33 -1.56 4.28
CA ALA A 210 10.71 -2.66 3.55
C ALA A 210 9.69 -3.42 4.43
N ALA A 211 10.07 -3.74 5.69
CA ALA A 211 9.14 -4.34 6.64
C ALA A 211 7.93 -3.43 6.89
N ALA A 212 8.18 -2.14 7.11
CA ALA A 212 7.12 -1.17 7.33
C ALA A 212 6.18 -1.07 6.13
N CYS A 213 6.70 -0.99 4.90
CA CYS A 213 5.89 -0.95 3.69
C CYS A 213 4.97 -2.17 3.56
N LEU A 214 5.46 -3.38 3.82
CA LEU A 214 4.64 -4.59 3.74
C LEU A 214 3.57 -4.65 4.84
N ILE A 215 3.92 -4.30 6.07
CA ILE A 215 2.97 -4.24 7.20
C ILE A 215 1.85 -3.24 6.88
N LEU A 216 2.22 -2.06 6.39
CA LEU A 216 1.26 -1.02 5.99
C LEU A 216 0.42 -1.47 4.80
N ALA A 217 0.96 -2.21 3.84
CA ALA A 217 0.20 -2.70 2.70
C ALA A 217 -0.89 -3.69 3.14
N GLY A 218 -0.57 -4.62 4.05
CA GLY A 218 -1.56 -5.52 4.66
C GLY A 218 -2.61 -4.75 5.48
N TYR A 219 -2.17 -3.78 6.27
CA TYR A 219 -3.08 -2.89 7.02
C TYR A 219 -4.05 -2.16 6.09
N GLU A 220 -3.58 -1.59 4.98
CA GLU A 220 -4.42 -0.79 4.07
C GLU A 220 -5.54 -1.62 3.45
N VAL A 221 -5.24 -2.84 2.98
CA VAL A 221 -6.27 -3.75 2.44
C VAL A 221 -7.37 -4.00 3.48
N ALA A 222 -6.99 -4.29 4.72
CA ALA A 222 -7.94 -4.51 5.80
C ALA A 222 -8.69 -3.23 6.20
N ASN A 223 -8.06 -2.06 6.10
CA ASN A 223 -8.66 -0.77 6.39
C ASN A 223 -9.71 -0.38 5.34
N ASP A 224 -9.37 -0.46 4.06
CA ASP A 224 -10.27 -0.14 2.95
C ASP A 224 -11.47 -1.09 2.87
N SER A 225 -11.24 -2.38 3.14
CA SER A 225 -12.31 -3.36 3.25
C SER A 225 -13.23 -3.09 4.44
N SER A 226 -12.70 -2.62 5.58
CA SER A 226 -13.50 -2.36 6.79
C SER A 226 -14.52 -1.22 6.61
N TYR A 227 -14.17 -0.17 5.85
CA TYR A 227 -15.03 1.00 5.65
C TYR A 227 -16.36 0.65 4.95
N ARG A 228 -16.35 -0.37 4.09
CA ARG A 228 -17.53 -0.88 3.37
C ARG A 228 -17.70 -2.39 3.54
N ARG A 229 -17.34 -2.94 4.70
CA ARG A 229 -17.29 -4.39 4.94
C ARG A 229 -18.58 -5.11 4.52
N ALA A 230 -19.72 -4.59 4.95
CA ALA A 230 -21.02 -5.18 4.61
C ALA A 230 -21.27 -5.24 3.09
N GLU A 231 -20.74 -4.29 2.33
CA GLU A 231 -20.81 -4.31 0.88
C GLU A 231 -19.84 -5.36 0.34
N PHE A 232 -18.55 -5.31 0.67
CA PHE A 232 -17.57 -6.28 0.17
C PHE A 232 -17.90 -7.75 0.51
N ASP A 233 -18.57 -8.00 1.63
CA ASP A 233 -19.03 -9.34 2.01
C ASP A 233 -20.25 -9.79 1.20
N ALA A 234 -21.12 -8.86 0.79
CA ALA A 234 -22.32 -9.15 0.02
C ALA A 234 -22.04 -9.42 -1.47
N TYR A 235 -20.96 -8.87 -2.03
CA TYR A 235 -20.61 -9.04 -3.43
C TYR A 235 -19.67 -10.23 -3.63
N VAL A 236 -20.07 -11.17 -4.49
CA VAL A 236 -19.23 -12.28 -4.98
C VAL A 236 -18.19 -11.69 -5.94
N PRO A 237 -16.90 -12.07 -5.85
CA PRO A 237 -15.87 -11.51 -6.71
C PRO A 237 -16.16 -11.84 -8.17
N HIS A 238 -15.82 -10.90 -9.07
CA HIS A 238 -15.82 -11.17 -10.50
C HIS A 238 -14.78 -12.25 -10.88
N PRO A 239 -15.01 -12.99 -11.98
CA PRO A 239 -16.22 -12.99 -12.80
C PRO A 239 -17.39 -13.71 -12.11
N HIS A 240 -18.63 -13.23 -12.27
CA HIS A 240 -19.79 -13.94 -11.73
C HIS A 240 -20.11 -15.20 -12.55
N PRO A 241 -20.82 -16.18 -11.98
CA PRO A 241 -21.21 -17.40 -12.69
C PRO A 241 -21.90 -17.13 -14.04
N GLN A 242 -22.77 -16.12 -14.12
CA GLN A 242 -23.49 -15.77 -15.36
C GLN A 242 -22.56 -15.16 -16.43
N ASN A 243 -21.40 -14.61 -16.05
CA ASN A 243 -20.38 -14.18 -17.00
C ASN A 243 -19.64 -15.39 -17.57
N LEU A 244 -19.32 -16.37 -16.71
CA LEU A 244 -18.64 -17.60 -17.12
C LEU A 244 -19.51 -18.47 -18.04
N GLU A 245 -20.83 -18.53 -17.81
CA GLU A 245 -21.78 -19.23 -18.68
C GLU A 245 -21.79 -18.71 -20.13
N LYS A 246 -21.37 -17.46 -20.35
CA LYS A 246 -21.29 -16.85 -21.69
C LYS A 246 -20.00 -17.21 -22.43
N ILE A 247 -19.04 -17.83 -21.78
CA ILE A 247 -17.79 -18.28 -22.41
C ILE A 247 -18.08 -19.57 -23.18
N SER A 248 -18.24 -19.44 -24.50
CA SER A 248 -18.50 -20.58 -25.40
C SER A 248 -17.22 -21.18 -26.00
N ALA A 249 -16.11 -20.42 -25.98
CA ALA A 249 -14.79 -20.86 -26.43
C ALA A 249 -14.28 -22.04 -25.61
N ARG A 250 -13.76 -23.08 -26.28
CA ARG A 250 -13.28 -24.31 -25.62
C ARG A 250 -11.80 -24.56 -25.83
N THR A 251 -11.13 -23.70 -26.60
CA THR A 251 -9.70 -23.77 -26.83
C THR A 251 -9.02 -22.46 -26.42
N PRO A 252 -7.74 -22.50 -25.98
CA PRO A 252 -7.00 -21.28 -25.69
C PRO A 252 -6.95 -20.30 -26.87
N ALA A 253 -6.92 -20.81 -28.11
CA ALA A 253 -6.89 -20.00 -29.32
C ALA A 253 -8.20 -19.23 -29.58
N GLU A 254 -9.33 -19.69 -29.03
CA GLU A 254 -10.63 -19.02 -29.12
C GLU A 254 -10.87 -18.01 -27.98
N LEU A 255 -10.01 -18.02 -26.95
CA LEU A 255 -10.11 -17.16 -25.76
C LEU A 255 -9.23 -15.90 -25.81
N LEU A 256 -8.26 -15.84 -26.73
CA LEU A 256 -7.29 -14.75 -26.92
C LEU A 256 -7.61 -13.95 -28.20
#